data_AF-A0A1H8IFW5-F1
#
_entry.id   AF-A0A1H8IFW5-F1
#
_cell.length_a   1.000
_cell.length_b   1.000
_cell.length_c   1.000
_cell.angle_alpha   90.00
_cell.angle_beta   90.00
_cell.angle_gamma   90.00
#
_symmetry.space_group_name_H-M   'P 1'
#
loop_
_entity.id
_entity.type
_entity.pdbx_description
1 polymer ?
#
loop_
_entity_poly.entity_id
_entity_poly.type
_entity_poly.pdbx_seq_one_letter_code
_entity_poly.pdbx_strand_id
1 'polypeptide(L)'
;MTQINYNALLTDTAIMAAITANHAEHNSAQLNTHLILVAIAIKWKACGDVRPVVVQINALLEDMPKGVRSNAIREWAEMCLLLAVAEEGDNKGKFYAPKGVKADALDMEAIKNKRWFEMKPEAPYKPMNFAADLTKLLKRGGDRLTADKGDEINPELLLAINRAVDAFNVEAAAKASIGRTMPVTAE
;
A
#
# COMPACT_ATOMS: atom_id res chain seq x y z
N MET A 1 29.63 -12.34 7.66
CA MET A 1 28.89 -12.59 6.40
C MET A 1 28.58 -14.08 6.34
N THR A 2 27.32 -14.44 6.45
CA THR A 2 26.88 -15.84 6.24
C THR A 2 26.86 -16.07 4.73
N GLN A 3 27.66 -17.00 4.20
CA GLN A 3 27.58 -17.37 2.79
C GLN A 3 26.27 -18.10 2.53
N ILE A 4 25.50 -17.61 1.56
CA ILE A 4 24.27 -18.27 1.12
C ILE A 4 24.66 -19.40 0.16
N ASN A 5 24.33 -20.64 0.53
CA ASN A 5 24.58 -21.80 -0.32
C ASN A 5 23.37 -22.08 -1.23
N TYR A 6 23.41 -21.55 -2.45
CA TYR A 6 22.35 -21.75 -3.44
C TYR A 6 22.23 -23.19 -3.95
N ASN A 7 23.26 -24.03 -3.77
CA ASN A 7 23.24 -25.43 -4.21
C ASN A 7 22.36 -26.33 -3.32
N ALA A 8 21.88 -25.83 -2.18
CA ALA A 8 20.97 -26.57 -1.29
C ALA A 8 19.53 -26.71 -1.85
N LEU A 9 19.18 -25.97 -2.90
CA LEU A 9 17.83 -25.90 -3.49
C LEU A 9 17.76 -26.50 -4.91
N LEU A 10 18.61 -27.47 -5.23
CA LEU A 10 18.71 -28.02 -6.60
C LEU A 10 17.61 -29.05 -6.97
N THR A 11 16.73 -29.41 -6.04
CA THR A 11 15.62 -30.35 -6.30
C THR A 11 14.28 -29.68 -6.09
N ASP A 12 13.28 -30.04 -6.90
CA ASP A 12 11.92 -29.52 -6.78
C ASP A 12 11.35 -29.75 -5.37
N THR A 13 11.64 -30.90 -4.75
CA THR A 13 11.23 -31.20 -3.37
C THR A 13 11.88 -30.25 -2.35
N ALA A 14 13.17 -29.94 -2.51
CA ALA A 14 13.86 -29.00 -1.62
C ALA A 14 13.33 -27.56 -1.80
N ILE A 15 13.02 -27.17 -3.04
CA ILE A 15 12.40 -25.88 -3.36
C ILE A 15 11.02 -25.78 -2.69
N MET A 16 10.16 -26.78 -2.82
CA MET A 16 8.83 -26.77 -2.19
C MET A 16 8.88 -26.75 -0.66
N ALA A 17 9.83 -27.47 -0.06
CA ALA A 17 10.07 -27.42 1.38
C ALA A 17 10.51 -26.02 1.82
N ALA A 18 11.42 -25.38 1.08
CA ALA A 18 11.88 -24.02 1.35
C ALA A 18 10.75 -22.98 1.21
N ILE A 19 9.89 -23.10 0.19
CA ILE A 19 8.70 -22.25 0.02
C ILE A 19 7.78 -22.35 1.23
N THR A 20 7.53 -23.58 1.71
CA THR A 20 6.67 -23.83 2.88
C THR A 20 7.27 -23.23 4.15
N ALA A 21 8.58 -23.43 4.38
CA ALA A 21 9.29 -22.83 5.51
C ALA A 21 9.24 -21.29 5.47
N ASN A 22 9.49 -20.69 4.30
CA ASN A 22 9.41 -19.25 4.10
C ASN A 22 8.00 -18.70 4.41
N HIS A 23 6.94 -19.41 4.01
CA HIS A 23 5.57 -19.05 4.38
C HIS A 23 5.36 -19.06 5.91
N ALA A 24 5.86 -20.08 6.60
CA ALA A 24 5.73 -20.18 8.06
C ALA A 24 6.51 -19.07 8.79
N GLU A 25 7.72 -18.76 8.33
CA GLU A 25 8.54 -17.67 8.86
C GLU A 25 7.87 -16.31 8.65
N HIS A 26 7.31 -16.07 7.47
CA HIS A 26 6.59 -14.84 7.17
C HIS A 26 5.37 -14.66 8.08
N ASN A 27 4.55 -15.70 8.24
CA ASN A 27 3.41 -15.68 9.15
C ASN A 27 3.84 -15.41 10.60
N SER A 28 4.95 -16.00 11.03
CA SER A 28 5.51 -15.79 12.37
C SER A 28 5.97 -14.34 12.58
N ALA A 29 6.63 -13.75 11.58
CA ALA A 29 7.04 -12.34 11.64
C ALA A 29 5.83 -11.38 11.70
N GLN A 30 4.79 -11.66 10.93
CA GLN A 30 3.54 -10.88 10.96
C GLN A 30 2.87 -10.94 12.34
N LEU A 31 2.79 -12.14 12.93
CA LEU A 31 2.22 -12.36 14.26
C LEU A 31 3.06 -11.70 15.35
N ASN A 32 4.40 -11.75 15.27
CA ASN A 32 5.28 -11.07 16.22
C ASN A 32 5.06 -9.55 16.20
N THR A 33 4.92 -8.97 15.00
CA THR A 33 4.56 -7.54 14.87
C THR A 33 3.20 -7.24 15.50
N HIS A 34 2.20 -8.12 15.29
CA HIS A 34 0.88 -7.97 15.90
C HIS A 34 0.93 -8.07 17.43
N LEU A 35 1.72 -9.00 17.97
CA LEU A 35 1.92 -9.14 19.42
C LEU A 35 2.49 -7.86 20.03
N ILE A 36 3.45 -7.21 19.37
CA ILE A 36 4.00 -5.93 19.82
C ILE A 36 2.92 -4.84 19.83
N LEU A 37 2.15 -4.72 18.74
CA LEU A 37 1.05 -3.74 18.65
C LEU A 37 0.00 -3.94 19.75
N VAL A 38 -0.42 -5.19 19.98
CA VAL A 38 -1.37 -5.54 21.06
C VAL A 38 -0.77 -5.27 22.43
N ALA A 39 0.52 -5.56 22.66
CA ALA A 39 1.19 -5.28 23.93
C ALA A 39 1.23 -3.77 24.24
N ILE A 40 1.49 -2.93 23.23
CA ILE A 40 1.41 -1.47 23.36
C ILE A 40 -0.01 -1.04 23.78
N ALA A 41 -1.03 -1.60 23.14
CA ALA A 41 -2.43 -1.31 23.46
C ALA A 41 -2.82 -1.74 24.88
N ILE A 42 -2.39 -2.94 25.32
CA ILE A 42 -2.62 -3.43 26.69
C ILE A 42 -1.96 -2.49 27.70
N LYS A 43 -0.71 -2.08 27.44
CA LYS A 43 0.00 -1.15 28.30
C LYS A 43 -0.75 0.17 28.42
N TRP A 44 -1.24 0.70 27.30
CA TRP A 44 -2.05 1.92 27.31
C TRP A 44 -3.32 1.76 28.15
N LYS A 45 -4.05 0.64 27.96
CA LYS A 45 -5.25 0.35 28.73
C LYS A 45 -4.98 0.34 30.24
N ALA A 46 -3.83 -0.20 30.63
CA ALA A 46 -3.43 -0.30 32.04
C ALA A 46 -2.96 1.03 32.65
N CYS A 47 -2.16 1.82 31.91
CA CYS A 47 -1.55 3.04 32.47
C CYS A 47 -2.35 4.33 32.20
N GLY A 48 -3.26 4.32 31.23
CA GLY A 48 -4.02 5.51 30.81
C GLY A 48 -3.21 6.55 30.03
N ASP A 49 -1.88 6.41 29.94
CA ASP A 49 -0.99 7.36 29.26
C ASP A 49 -0.75 6.98 27.80
N VAL A 50 -1.22 7.84 26.89
CA VAL A 50 -1.07 7.65 25.44
C VAL A 50 0.29 8.10 24.89
N ARG A 51 1.08 8.88 25.65
CA ARG A 51 2.35 9.43 25.14
C ARG A 51 3.36 8.31 24.79
N PRO A 52 3.57 7.27 25.63
CA PRO A 52 4.45 6.17 25.29
C PRO A 52 3.95 5.38 24.07
N VAL A 53 2.63 5.26 23.90
CA VAL A 53 2.01 4.53 22.79
C VAL A 53 2.40 5.13 21.45
N VAL A 54 2.25 6.46 21.34
CA VAL A 54 2.59 7.20 20.13
C VAL A 54 4.08 7.04 19.80
N VAL A 55 4.96 7.17 20.80
CA VAL A 55 6.40 6.99 20.62
C VAL A 55 6.74 5.57 20.16
N GLN A 56 6.17 4.55 20.79
CA GLN A 56 6.45 3.14 20.50
C GLN A 56 5.97 2.73 19.10
N ILE A 57 4.79 3.19 18.67
CA ILE A 57 4.26 2.87 17.33
C ILE A 57 5.07 3.59 16.25
N ASN A 58 5.43 4.85 16.47
CA ASN A 58 6.30 5.57 15.53
C ASN A 58 7.67 4.89 15.41
N ALA A 59 8.28 4.50 16.54
CA ALA A 59 9.55 3.77 16.54
C ALA A 59 9.44 2.42 15.81
N LEU A 60 8.35 1.68 16.03
CA LEU A 60 8.09 0.44 15.31
C LEU A 60 8.03 0.69 13.80
N LEU A 61 7.29 1.71 13.36
CA LEU A 61 7.15 2.05 11.94
C LEU A 61 8.46 2.54 11.30
N GLU A 62 9.32 3.23 12.05
CA GLU A 62 10.63 3.69 11.59
C GLU A 62 11.62 2.52 11.40
N ASP A 63 11.51 1.48 12.24
CA ASP A 63 12.40 0.29 12.19
C ASP A 63 11.90 -0.83 11.27
N MET A 64 10.71 -0.69 10.68
CA MET A 64 10.17 -1.74 9.80
C MET A 64 11.03 -1.92 8.55
N PRO A 65 11.35 -3.18 8.17
CA PRO A 65 12.01 -3.47 6.90
C PRO A 65 11.23 -2.96 5.70
N LYS A 66 11.95 -2.58 4.64
CA LYS A 66 11.33 -2.27 3.33
C LYS A 66 10.53 -3.47 2.83
N GLY A 67 9.35 -3.21 2.27
CA GLY A 67 8.44 -4.26 1.75
C GLY A 67 7.40 -4.74 2.76
N VAL A 68 7.49 -4.33 4.04
CA VAL A 68 6.36 -4.53 4.96
C VAL A 68 5.26 -3.52 4.67
N ARG A 69 4.00 -3.96 4.74
CA ARG A 69 2.79 -3.14 4.53
C ARG A 69 2.57 -2.17 5.69
N SER A 70 3.48 -1.22 5.89
CA SER A 70 3.44 -0.21 6.96
C SER A 70 2.15 0.61 6.96
N ASN A 71 1.53 0.81 5.79
CA ASN A 71 0.21 1.45 5.68
C ASN A 71 -0.92 0.63 6.34
N ALA A 72 -0.84 -0.70 6.33
CA ALA A 72 -1.81 -1.55 7.00
C ALA A 72 -1.68 -1.44 8.53
N ILE A 73 -0.45 -1.28 9.04
CA ILE A 73 -0.20 -0.96 10.46
C ILE A 73 -0.75 0.43 10.80
N ARG A 74 -0.58 1.41 9.92
CA ARG A 74 -1.16 2.75 10.12
C ARG A 74 -2.69 2.69 10.21
N GLU A 75 -3.34 2.06 9.23
CA GLU A 75 -4.80 1.88 9.21
C GLU A 75 -5.30 1.12 10.46
N TRP A 76 -4.55 0.11 10.90
CA TRP A 76 -4.85 -0.62 12.14
C TRP A 76 -4.77 0.28 13.36
N ALA A 77 -3.72 1.10 13.51
CA ALA A 77 -3.54 1.99 14.65
C ALA A 77 -4.58 3.12 14.67
N GLU A 78 -4.98 3.65 13.52
CA GLU A 78 -6.07 4.64 13.43
C GLU A 78 -7.40 4.03 13.87
N MET A 79 -7.71 2.81 13.42
CA MET A 79 -8.98 2.16 13.69
C MET A 79 -9.08 1.61 15.12
N CYS A 80 -8.02 0.95 15.59
CA CYS A 80 -8.04 0.19 16.85
C CYS A 80 -7.52 1.01 18.03
N LEU A 81 -6.62 1.96 17.79
CA LEU A 81 -6.02 2.80 18.84
C LEU A 81 -6.48 4.26 18.76
N LEU A 82 -7.34 4.62 17.80
CA LEU A 82 -7.89 5.96 17.65
C LEU A 82 -6.81 7.05 17.53
N LEU A 83 -5.63 6.67 17.02
CA LEU A 83 -4.55 7.59 16.73
C LEU A 83 -4.80 8.27 15.39
N ALA A 84 -4.15 9.40 15.15
CA ALA A 84 -4.20 10.10 13.87
C ALA A 84 -2.78 10.34 13.35
N VAL A 85 -2.62 10.35 12.03
CA VAL A 85 -1.35 10.67 11.39
C VAL A 85 -1.31 12.17 11.07
N ALA A 86 -0.17 12.83 11.34
CA ALA A 86 0.02 14.22 10.94
C ALA A 86 0.19 14.31 9.41
N GLU A 87 -0.62 15.13 8.76
CA GLU A 87 -0.61 15.29 7.30
C GLU A 87 0.41 16.34 6.81
N GLU A 88 0.79 17.27 7.70
CA GLU A 88 1.63 18.44 7.39
C GLU A 88 2.66 18.73 8.50
N GLY A 89 3.68 19.54 8.16
CA GLY A 89 4.73 20.00 9.08
C GLY A 89 5.87 18.99 9.34
N ASP A 90 6.73 19.32 10.31
CA ASP A 90 7.93 18.53 10.65
C ASP A 90 7.63 17.11 11.15
N ASN A 91 6.39 16.87 11.60
CA ASN A 91 5.92 15.56 12.07
C ASN A 91 5.11 14.80 11.02
N LYS A 92 5.09 15.25 9.76
CA LYS A 92 4.33 14.61 8.69
C LYS A 92 4.61 13.10 8.62
N GLY A 93 3.55 12.31 8.58
CA GLY A 93 3.60 10.84 8.54
C GLY A 93 3.80 10.16 9.89
N LYS A 94 3.94 10.92 10.99
CA LYS A 94 4.00 10.38 12.36
C LYS A 94 2.63 10.39 13.02
N PHE A 95 2.42 9.41 13.90
CA PHE A 95 1.23 9.37 14.75
C PHE A 95 1.25 10.45 15.83
N TYR A 96 0.06 10.91 16.16
CA TYR A 96 -0.26 11.67 17.36
C TYR A 96 -1.59 11.18 17.94
N ALA A 97 -1.86 11.52 19.21
CA ALA A 97 -3.13 11.25 19.86
C ALA A 97 -4.04 12.48 19.76
N PRO A 98 -5.20 12.40 19.08
CA PRO A 98 -6.19 13.47 19.09
C PRO A 98 -6.66 13.82 20.51
N LYS A 99 -7.11 15.06 20.72
CA LYS A 99 -7.67 15.48 22.00
C LYS A 99 -8.90 14.63 22.35
N GLY A 100 -8.96 14.14 23.58
CA GLY A 100 -10.12 13.41 24.10
C GLY A 100 -10.06 11.89 23.92
N VAL A 101 -9.03 11.35 23.27
CA VAL A 101 -8.81 9.90 23.19
C VAL A 101 -8.39 9.37 24.55
N LYS A 102 -9.13 8.38 25.05
CA LYS A 102 -8.93 7.77 26.37
C LYS A 102 -8.72 6.26 26.24
N ALA A 103 -7.91 5.71 27.13
CA ALA A 103 -7.69 4.27 27.23
C ALA A 103 -9.01 3.47 27.37
N ASP A 104 -10.00 4.02 28.07
CA ASP A 104 -11.29 3.34 28.27
C ASP A 104 -12.07 3.13 26.97
N ALA A 105 -11.85 3.97 25.95
CA ALA A 105 -12.49 3.86 24.65
C ALA A 105 -11.93 2.70 23.79
N LEU A 106 -10.84 2.05 24.23
CA LEU A 106 -10.26 0.93 23.51
C LEU A 106 -11.09 -0.35 23.70
N ASP A 107 -11.52 -0.90 22.57
CA ASP A 107 -12.07 -2.25 22.46
C ASP A 107 -10.93 -3.27 22.36
N MET A 108 -10.58 -3.84 23.51
CA MET A 108 -9.49 -4.81 23.62
C MET A 108 -9.78 -6.14 22.93
N GLU A 109 -11.05 -6.47 22.69
CA GLU A 109 -11.42 -7.67 21.94
C GLU A 109 -11.17 -7.44 20.45
N ALA A 110 -11.63 -6.31 19.91
CA ALA A 110 -11.35 -5.91 18.54
C ALA A 110 -9.84 -5.78 18.27
N ILE A 111 -9.08 -5.16 19.18
CA ILE A 111 -7.62 -5.01 19.08
C ILE A 111 -6.90 -6.36 18.95
N LYS A 112 -7.32 -7.37 19.72
CA LYS A 112 -6.69 -8.69 19.71
C LYS A 112 -7.04 -9.47 18.44
N ASN A 113 -8.30 -9.41 18.03
CA ASN A 113 -8.85 -10.24 16.95
C ASN A 113 -8.61 -9.66 15.56
N LYS A 114 -8.59 -8.33 15.42
CA LYS A 114 -8.37 -7.66 14.13
C LYS A 114 -6.88 -7.55 13.88
N ARG A 115 -6.34 -8.33 12.94
CA ARG A 115 -4.90 -8.36 12.67
C ARG A 115 -4.52 -7.27 11.67
N TRP A 116 -3.42 -6.57 11.93
CA TRP A 116 -2.97 -5.48 11.05
C TRP A 116 -2.73 -5.94 9.60
N PHE A 117 -2.28 -7.18 9.40
CA PHE A 117 -1.99 -7.72 8.08
C PHE A 117 -3.25 -8.14 7.30
N GLU A 118 -4.40 -8.24 7.97
CA GLU A 118 -5.71 -8.47 7.37
C GLU A 118 -6.41 -7.16 6.97
N MET A 119 -5.88 -6.01 7.39
CA MET A 119 -6.35 -4.69 6.95
C MET A 119 -6.13 -4.55 5.43
N LYS A 120 -7.05 -3.84 4.75
CA LYS A 120 -7.30 -3.79 3.30
C LYS A 120 -6.30 -4.55 2.41
N PRO A 121 -6.74 -5.56 1.64
CA PRO A 121 -5.85 -6.35 0.80
C PRO A 121 -5.01 -5.45 -0.12
N GLU A 122 -3.74 -5.81 -0.28
CA GLU A 122 -2.90 -5.24 -1.32
C GLU A 122 -3.64 -5.39 -2.66
N ALA A 123 -3.71 -4.32 -3.45
CA ALA A 123 -4.38 -4.40 -4.75
C ALA A 123 -3.72 -5.55 -5.53
N PRO A 124 -4.51 -6.46 -6.14
CA PRO A 124 -3.95 -7.54 -6.95
C PRO A 124 -2.94 -6.95 -7.93
N TYR A 125 -1.79 -7.63 -8.08
CA TYR A 125 -0.78 -7.20 -9.03
C TYR A 125 -1.44 -6.95 -10.38
N LYS A 126 -1.36 -5.70 -10.85
CA LYS A 126 -1.78 -5.30 -12.17
C LYS A 126 -0.52 -4.90 -12.94
N PRO A 127 -0.17 -5.61 -14.02
CA PRO A 127 0.89 -5.15 -14.91
C PRO A 127 0.64 -3.70 -15.31
N MET A 128 1.71 -2.89 -15.33
CA MET A 128 1.61 -1.49 -15.74
C MET A 128 1.03 -1.43 -17.14
N ASN A 129 -0.14 -0.80 -17.28
CA ASN A 129 -0.70 -0.48 -18.59
C ASN A 129 -0.49 1.01 -18.78
N PHE A 130 0.65 1.35 -19.39
CA PHE A 130 1.09 2.73 -19.56
C PHE A 130 -0.02 3.60 -20.17
N ALA A 131 -0.74 3.10 -21.18
CA ALA A 131 -1.84 3.83 -21.79
C ALA A 131 -2.99 4.08 -20.81
N ALA A 132 -3.47 3.05 -20.10
CA ALA A 132 -4.56 3.19 -19.15
C ALA A 132 -4.18 4.07 -17.94
N ASP A 133 -2.94 3.99 -17.47
CA ASP A 133 -2.45 4.76 -16.34
C ASP A 133 -2.18 6.23 -16.71
N LEU A 134 -1.69 6.48 -17.94
CA LEU A 134 -1.59 7.83 -18.51
C LEU A 134 -2.97 8.48 -18.66
N THR A 135 -3.96 7.76 -19.20
CA THR A 135 -5.33 8.27 -19.32
C THR A 135 -5.94 8.60 -17.95
N LYS A 136 -5.72 7.75 -16.93
CA LYS A 136 -6.15 8.04 -15.55
C LYS A 136 -5.45 9.27 -14.97
N LEU A 137 -4.17 9.45 -15.24
CA LEU A 137 -3.40 10.60 -14.79
C LEU A 137 -3.93 11.88 -15.44
N LEU A 138 -4.18 11.86 -16.74
CA LEU A 138 -4.73 12.99 -17.50
C LEU A 138 -6.13 13.36 -17.01
N LYS A 139 -7.00 12.37 -16.79
CA LYS A 139 -8.33 12.59 -16.21
C LYS A 139 -8.25 13.24 -14.83
N ARG A 140 -7.40 12.71 -13.95
CA ARG A 140 -7.20 13.25 -12.60
C ARG A 140 -6.64 14.67 -12.65
N GLY A 141 -5.71 14.96 -13.56
CA GLY A 141 -5.21 16.32 -13.79
C GLY A 141 -6.32 17.27 -14.24
N GLY A 142 -7.20 16.81 -15.13
CA GLY A 142 -8.38 17.57 -15.56
C GLY A 142 -9.37 17.84 -14.41
N ASP A 143 -9.71 16.80 -13.65
CA ASP A 143 -10.61 16.93 -12.49
C ASP A 143 -10.03 17.89 -11.43
N ARG A 144 -8.71 17.84 -11.20
CA ARG A 144 -8.00 18.69 -10.23
C ARG A 144 -7.78 20.13 -10.69
N LEU A 145 -7.73 20.41 -11.99
CA LEU A 145 -7.77 21.79 -12.50
C LEU A 145 -9.05 22.52 -12.11
N THR A 146 -10.15 21.77 -11.91
CA THR A 146 -11.45 22.34 -11.54
C THR A 146 -11.71 22.39 -10.03
N ALA A 147 -10.89 21.68 -9.24
CA ALA A 147 -11.04 21.58 -7.80
C ALA A 147 -9.88 22.32 -7.13
N ASP A 148 -10.15 23.50 -6.58
CA ASP A 148 -9.15 24.35 -5.90
C ASP A 148 -8.54 23.61 -4.69
N LYS A 149 -7.40 22.96 -4.93
CA LYS A 149 -6.70 22.09 -3.96
C LYS A 149 -5.21 22.43 -3.81
N GLY A 150 -4.77 23.58 -4.34
CA GLY A 150 -3.37 23.98 -4.32
C GLY A 150 -2.44 23.10 -5.19
N ASP A 151 -3.01 22.32 -6.13
CA ASP A 151 -2.25 21.47 -7.04
C ASP A 151 -1.62 22.34 -8.18
N GLU A 152 -0.30 22.28 -8.38
CA GLU A 152 0.40 22.95 -9.48
C GLU A 152 0.24 22.17 -10.80
N ILE A 153 -0.87 22.39 -11.50
CA ILE A 153 -1.15 21.73 -12.79
C ILE A 153 -1.08 22.77 -13.91
N ASN A 154 -0.12 22.62 -14.83
CA ASN A 154 -0.04 23.45 -16.03
C ASN A 154 -1.14 22.99 -17.04
N PRO A 155 -2.15 23.84 -17.34
CA PRO A 155 -3.27 23.46 -18.21
C PRO A 155 -2.83 23.21 -19.65
N GLU A 156 -1.84 23.94 -20.15
CA GLU A 156 -1.34 23.82 -21.52
C GLU A 156 -0.58 22.51 -21.72
N LEU A 157 0.23 22.12 -20.73
CA LEU A 157 0.94 20.85 -20.74
C LEU A 157 -0.04 19.67 -20.71
N LEU A 158 -1.08 19.76 -19.87
CA LEU A 158 -2.11 18.73 -19.79
C LEU A 158 -2.86 18.57 -21.12
N LEU A 159 -3.20 19.69 -21.77
CA LEU A 159 -3.87 19.70 -23.07
C LEU A 159 -2.97 19.13 -24.17
N ALA A 160 -1.68 19.47 -24.18
CA ALA A 160 -0.72 18.96 -25.15
C ALA A 160 -0.57 17.43 -25.06
N ILE A 161 -0.46 16.90 -23.84
CA ILE A 161 -0.34 15.45 -23.62
C ILE A 161 -1.65 14.74 -23.99
N ASN A 162 -2.82 15.29 -23.65
CA ASN A 162 -4.11 14.73 -24.08
C ASN A 162 -4.20 14.61 -25.61
N ARG A 163 -3.84 15.67 -26.34
CA ARG A 163 -3.84 15.66 -27.82
C ARG A 163 -2.88 14.63 -28.40
N ALA A 164 -1.68 14.48 -27.82
CA ALA A 164 -0.71 13.49 -28.27
C ALA A 164 -1.22 12.05 -28.07
N VAL A 165 -1.90 11.79 -26.95
CA VAL A 165 -2.52 10.48 -26.66
C VAL A 165 -3.67 10.19 -27.63
N ASP A 166 -4.52 11.16 -27.91
CA ASP A 166 -5.63 11.00 -28.86
C ASP A 166 -5.12 10.72 -30.28
N ALA A 167 -4.10 11.45 -30.74
CA ALA A 167 -3.48 11.23 -32.05
C ALA A 167 -2.88 9.81 -32.17
N PHE A 168 -2.19 9.35 -31.12
CA PHE A 168 -1.64 7.99 -31.07
C PHE A 168 -2.74 6.91 -31.13
N ASN A 169 -3.85 7.10 -30.42
CA ASN A 169 -4.96 6.15 -30.41
C ASN A 169 -5.69 6.09 -31.77
N VAL A 170 -5.84 7.23 -32.46
CA VAL A 170 -6.41 7.30 -33.81
C VAL A 170 -5.53 6.55 -34.82
N GLU A 171 -4.21 6.74 -34.76
CA GLU A 171 -3.27 6.05 -35.63
C GLU A 171 -3.25 4.53 -35.39
N ALA A 172 -3.31 4.10 -34.13
CA ALA A 172 -3.40 2.69 -33.75
C ALA A 172 -4.70 2.03 -34.24
N ALA A 173 -5.83 2.73 -34.14
CA ALA A 173 -7.13 2.25 -34.63
C ALA A 173 -7.15 2.12 -36.16
N ALA A 174 -6.55 3.07 -36.88
CA ALA A 174 -6.41 3.00 -38.33
C ALA A 174 -5.60 1.76 -38.77
N LYS A 175 -4.46 1.51 -38.14
CA LYS A 175 -3.61 0.33 -38.45
C LYS A 175 -4.30 -1.00 -38.14
N ALA A 176 -5.08 -1.08 -37.06
CA ALA A 176 -5.84 -2.28 -36.70
C ALA A 176 -6.97 -2.60 -37.70
N SER A 177 -7.56 -1.58 -38.34
CA SER A 177 -8.60 -1.75 -39.35
C SER A 177 -8.07 -2.26 -40.70
N ILE A 178 -6.82 -1.96 -41.04
CA ILE A 178 -6.17 -2.38 -42.28
C ILE A 178 -5.75 -3.86 -42.25
N GLY A 179 -5.45 -4.41 -41.07
CA GLY A 179 -5.07 -5.82 -40.89
C GLY A 179 -6.21 -6.84 -40.94
N ARG A 180 -7.46 -6.43 -41.21
CA ARG A 180 -8.66 -7.30 -41.29
C ARG A 180 -9.26 -7.41 -42.71
N THR A 181 -8.45 -7.38 -43.76
CA THR A 181 -8.93 -7.76 -45.10
C THR A 181 -9.00 -9.29 -45.21
N MET A 182 -10.19 -9.77 -45.62
CA MET A 182 -10.69 -11.16 -45.53
C MET A 182 -9.84 -12.22 -46.25
N PRO A 183 -9.89 -13.50 -45.84
CA PRO A 183 -9.34 -14.59 -46.62
C PRO A 183 -10.12 -14.71 -47.92
N VAL A 184 -9.40 -14.63 -49.04
CA VAL A 184 -9.94 -14.93 -50.37
C VAL A 184 -10.36 -16.39 -50.39
N THR A 185 -11.66 -16.66 -50.52
CA THR A 185 -12.18 -17.99 -50.84
C THR A 185 -11.72 -18.34 -52.25
N ALA A 186 -10.85 -19.34 -52.36
CA ALA A 186 -10.50 -19.96 -53.63
C ALA A 186 -11.40 -21.19 -53.84
N GLU A 187 -12.10 -21.20 -54.97
CA GLU A 187 -12.82 -22.35 -55.54
C GLU A 187 -11.86 -23.43 -56.04
#